data_AF-A0A521ZN19-F1
#
_entry.id   AF-A0A521ZN19-F1
#
_cell.length_a   1.000
_cell.length_b   1.000
_cell.length_c   1.000
_cell.angle_alpha   90.00
_cell.angle_beta   90.00
_cell.angle_gamma   90.00
#
_symmetry.space_group_name_H-M   'P 1'
#
loop_
_entity.id
_entity.type
_entity.pdbx_description
1 polymer ?
#
loop_
_entity_poly.entity_id
_entity_poly.type
_entity_poly.pdbx_seq_one_letter_code
_entity_poly.pdbx_strand_id
1 'polypeptide(L)'
;MPSAALALCYLFGCRFSDGTEYFQSLDDVSVFDARRSAFYDLCQHAENGDSLCDENGSCLVRDDIEYFALIGEDEGRKPGAMYAVDLRDGHFEVDGRPFFVQIPPTGAQLRLTYFRRVRRHFQGGCEVGAECEYHMGWKDINSGAPPVTLILF
;
A
#
# COMPACT_ATOMS: atom_id res chain seq x y z
N MET A 1 -19.89 15.99 -18.79
CA MET A 1 -19.80 14.65 -18.17
C MET A 1 -18.92 14.82 -16.94
N PRO A 2 -19.37 14.50 -15.72
CA PRO A 2 -18.45 14.48 -14.59
C PRO A 2 -17.30 13.53 -14.96
N SER A 3 -16.07 14.02 -14.83
CA SER A 3 -14.86 13.18 -14.88
C SER A 3 -15.15 11.96 -14.03
N ALA A 4 -15.00 10.74 -14.57
CA ALA A 4 -15.11 9.52 -13.79
C ALA A 4 -13.99 9.56 -12.74
N ALA A 5 -14.31 10.10 -11.56
CA ALA A 5 -13.38 10.09 -10.45
C ALA A 5 -13.06 8.62 -10.18
N LEU A 6 -11.77 8.28 -10.17
CA LEU A 6 -11.32 6.95 -9.74
C LEU A 6 -11.78 6.76 -8.31
N ALA A 7 -12.85 5.99 -8.12
CA ALA A 7 -13.24 5.54 -6.80
C ALA A 7 -12.11 4.65 -6.28
N LEU A 8 -11.59 4.95 -5.09
CA LEU A 8 -10.63 4.07 -4.43
C LEU A 8 -11.39 2.81 -4.04
N CYS A 9 -11.07 1.67 -4.65
CA CYS A 9 -11.72 0.41 -4.31
C CYS A 9 -11.22 -0.13 -2.95
N TYR A 10 -10.03 0.30 -2.54
CA TYR A 10 -9.35 -0.15 -1.34
C TYR A 10 -8.76 1.03 -0.57
N LEU A 11 -8.97 1.00 0.74
CA LEU A 11 -8.26 1.85 1.70
C LEU A 11 -7.14 1.04 2.35
N PHE A 12 -5.96 1.64 2.50
CA PHE A 12 -4.86 0.96 3.20
C PHE A 12 -4.92 1.18 4.71
N GLY A 13 -4.36 0.22 5.45
CA GLY A 13 -4.08 0.34 6.87
C GLY A 13 -2.76 -0.33 7.21
N CYS A 14 -2.10 0.11 8.27
CA CYS A 14 -0.88 -0.52 8.75
C CYS A 14 -0.76 -0.51 10.27
N ARG A 15 -0.01 -1.48 10.79
CA ARG A 15 0.41 -1.53 12.19
C ARG A 15 1.93 -1.47 12.26
N PHE A 16 2.42 -0.63 13.15
CA PHE A 16 3.84 -0.44 13.41
C PHE A 16 4.31 -1.29 14.59
N SER A 17 5.63 -1.46 14.72
CA SER A 17 6.25 -2.26 15.79
C SER A 17 6.02 -1.71 17.22
N ASP A 18 5.71 -0.41 17.34
CA ASP A 18 5.33 0.23 18.62
C ASP A 18 3.86 -0.06 19.03
N GLY A 19 3.11 -0.76 18.18
CA GLY A 19 1.69 -1.05 18.37
C GLY A 19 0.75 0.05 17.87
N THR A 20 1.27 1.15 17.34
CA THR A 20 0.47 2.21 16.71
C THR A 20 -0.15 1.66 15.42
N GLU A 21 -1.38 2.09 15.14
CA GLU A 21 -2.09 1.77 13.91
C GLU A 21 -2.43 3.04 13.13
N TYR A 22 -2.38 2.96 11.80
CA TYR A 22 -2.74 4.05 10.90
C TYR A 22 -3.63 3.52 9.78
N PHE A 23 -4.71 4.24 9.48
CA PHE A 23 -5.69 3.87 8.47
C PHE A 23 -5.96 5.06 7.55
N GLN A 24 -5.93 4.79 6.25
CA GLN A 24 -6.34 5.75 5.22
C GLN A 24 -7.83 6.07 5.37
N SER A 25 -8.17 7.36 5.35
CA SER A 25 -9.55 7.81 5.28
C SER A 25 -10.06 7.84 3.83
N LEU A 26 -11.39 7.91 3.67
CA LEU A 26 -12.05 8.08 2.37
C LEU A 26 -11.60 9.33 1.61
N ASP A 27 -11.15 10.36 2.33
CA ASP A 27 -10.71 11.61 1.74
C ASP A 27 -9.32 11.49 1.09
N ASP A 28 -8.54 10.43 1.41
CA ASP A 28 -7.15 10.22 0.99
C ASP A 28 -6.29 11.49 1.17
N VAL A 29 -6.38 12.15 2.32
CA VAL A 29 -5.60 13.36 2.64
C VAL A 29 -4.63 13.09 3.79
N SER A 30 -3.39 13.52 3.62
CA SER A 30 -2.35 13.46 4.66
C SER A 30 -2.70 14.32 5.87
N VAL A 31 -2.42 13.83 7.08
CA VAL A 31 -2.61 14.60 8.32
C VAL A 31 -1.54 15.68 8.50
N PHE A 32 -0.40 15.56 7.81
CA PHE A 32 0.72 16.48 7.89
C PHE A 32 0.73 17.53 6.77
N ASP A 33 0.24 17.18 5.57
CA ASP A 33 0.15 18.08 4.42
C ASP A 33 -1.15 17.84 3.64
N ALA A 34 -2.10 18.78 3.76
CA ALA A 34 -3.39 18.70 3.08
C ALA A 34 -3.31 18.68 1.53
N ARG A 35 -2.12 18.89 0.94
CA ARG A 35 -1.87 18.77 -0.51
C ARG A 35 -1.38 17.38 -0.93
N ARG A 36 -1.17 16.48 0.03
CA ARG A 36 -0.63 15.13 -0.19
C ARG A 36 -1.68 14.09 0.17
N SER A 37 -1.53 12.91 -0.41
CA SER A 37 -2.37 11.75 -0.09
C SER A 37 -2.06 11.19 1.29
N ALA A 38 -2.97 10.46 1.93
CA ALA A 38 -2.70 9.77 3.21
C ALA A 38 -1.46 8.86 3.13
N PHE A 39 -1.18 8.27 1.96
CA PHE A 39 0.03 7.45 1.74
C PHE A 39 1.35 8.20 2.00
N TYR A 40 1.34 9.53 1.89
CA TYR A 40 2.50 10.36 2.23
C TYR A 40 2.91 10.21 3.69
N ASP A 41 1.94 10.01 4.59
CA ASP A 41 2.18 9.86 6.03
C ASP A 41 2.90 8.54 6.34
N LEU A 42 2.77 7.53 5.49
CA LEU A 42 3.54 6.28 5.61
C LEU A 42 5.00 6.44 5.14
N CYS A 43 5.23 7.40 4.24
CA CYS A 43 6.56 7.68 3.68
C CYS A 43 7.35 8.67 4.55
N GLN A 44 6.67 9.58 5.24
CA GLN A 44 7.31 10.50 6.17
C GLN A 44 7.31 9.92 7.57
N HIS A 45 8.50 9.66 8.11
CA HIS A 45 8.66 9.35 9.52
C HIS A 45 8.16 10.55 10.35
N ALA A 46 7.05 10.35 11.06
CA ALA A 46 6.66 11.20 12.16
C ALA A 46 7.76 11.09 13.23
N GLU A 47 8.60 12.12 13.32
CA GLU A 47 9.13 12.73 14.55
C GLU A 47 10.21 13.78 14.25
N ASN A 48 10.95 13.69 13.13
CA ASN A 48 12.04 14.63 12.81
C ASN A 48 12.00 15.27 11.40
N GLY A 49 11.03 14.94 10.55
CA GLY A 49 10.82 15.63 9.26
C GLY A 49 11.80 15.29 8.14
N ASP A 50 12.71 14.34 8.35
CA ASP A 50 13.56 13.82 7.28
C ASP A 50 12.75 12.82 6.43
N SER A 51 12.47 13.23 5.20
CA SER A 51 11.92 12.33 4.18
C SER A 51 12.94 11.23 3.92
N LEU A 52 12.60 9.97 4.20
CA LEU A 52 13.43 8.84 3.86
C LEU A 52 13.33 8.64 2.35
N CYS A 53 14.18 9.31 1.58
CA CYS A 53 14.36 9.00 0.17
C CYS A 53 15.61 8.13 0.04
N ASP A 54 15.58 7.11 -0.81
CA ASP A 54 16.81 6.45 -1.22
C ASP A 54 17.67 7.39 -2.09
N GLU A 55 18.88 6.94 -2.43
CA GLU A 55 19.81 7.67 -3.31
C GLU A 55 19.22 8.00 -4.70
N ASN A 56 18.12 7.34 -5.09
CA ASN A 56 17.40 7.55 -6.34
C ASN A 56 16.20 8.49 -6.19
N GLY A 57 15.97 9.06 -4.99
CA GLY A 57 14.83 9.92 -4.70
C GLY A 57 13.51 9.18 -4.50
N SER A 58 13.55 7.86 -4.31
CA SER A 58 12.35 7.05 -4.05
C SER A 58 11.96 7.19 -2.59
N CYS A 59 10.73 7.63 -2.32
CA CYS A 59 10.18 7.63 -0.98
C CYS A 59 10.18 6.21 -0.41
N LEU A 60 10.91 6.02 0.68
CA LEU A 60 10.94 4.80 1.46
C LEU A 60 9.78 4.85 2.44
N VAL A 61 8.98 3.80 2.44
CA VAL A 61 8.02 3.55 3.51
C VAL A 61 8.81 3.29 4.80
N ARG A 62 8.26 3.73 5.95
CA ARG A 62 8.80 3.41 7.28
C ARG A 62 9.20 1.93 7.40
N ASP A 63 10.36 1.70 7.99
CA ASP A 63 10.97 0.37 8.15
C ASP A 63 10.42 -0.41 9.35
N ASP A 64 9.62 0.24 10.20
CA ASP A 64 9.02 -0.34 11.39
C ASP A 64 7.55 -0.79 11.20
N ILE A 65 7.08 -0.85 9.95
CA ILE A 65 5.79 -1.48 9.62
C ILE A 65 5.92 -3.00 9.78
N GLU A 66 5.01 -3.59 10.56
CA GLU A 66 4.92 -5.05 10.73
C GLU A 66 3.77 -5.68 9.94
N TYR A 67 2.71 -4.91 9.68
CA TYR A 67 1.51 -5.39 9.00
C TYR A 67 0.96 -4.29 8.11
N PHE A 68 0.60 -4.65 6.87
CA PHE A 68 -0.02 -3.74 5.91
C PHE A 68 -1.22 -4.43 5.26
N ALA A 69 -2.35 -3.73 5.20
CA ALA A 69 -3.60 -4.25 4.66
C ALA A 69 -4.24 -3.28 3.65
N LEU A 70 -4.96 -3.84 2.70
CA LEU A 70 -5.88 -3.19 1.78
C LEU A 70 -7.28 -3.71 2.08
N ILE A 71 -8.17 -2.79 2.47
CA ILE A 71 -9.53 -3.08 2.92
C ILE A 71 -10.48 -2.55 1.85
N GLY A 72 -11.23 -3.46 1.23
CA GLY A 72 -12.24 -3.09 0.25
C GLY A 72 -13.39 -2.34 0.90
N GLU A 73 -13.89 -1.32 0.22
CA GLU A 73 -15.19 -0.75 0.55
C GLU A 73 -16.31 -1.68 0.06
N ASP A 74 -17.38 -1.82 0.84
CA ASP A 74 -18.60 -2.49 0.39
C ASP A 74 -19.78 -1.52 0.51
N GLU A 75 -20.63 -1.52 -0.52
CA GLU A 75 -21.87 -0.74 -0.55
C GLU A 75 -22.93 -1.42 0.34
N GLY A 76 -22.83 -1.22 1.65
CA GLY A 76 -24.00 -1.32 2.54
C GLY A 76 -24.09 -2.52 3.48
N ARG A 77 -23.07 -2.73 4.33
CA ARG A 77 -23.10 -3.36 5.69
C ARG A 77 -22.22 -4.60 5.89
N LYS A 78 -21.38 -5.00 4.94
CA LYS A 78 -20.29 -5.95 5.21
C LYS A 78 -18.94 -5.25 5.02
N PRO A 79 -17.90 -5.60 5.79
CA PRO A 79 -16.55 -5.20 5.40
C PRO A 79 -16.25 -5.85 4.04
N GLY A 80 -15.70 -5.08 3.11
CA GLY A 80 -15.24 -5.62 1.83
C GLY A 80 -14.07 -6.59 2.02
N ALA A 81 -13.59 -7.17 0.92
CA ALA A 81 -12.47 -8.10 0.96
C ALA A 81 -11.23 -7.43 1.59
N MET A 82 -10.57 -8.14 2.50
CA MET A 82 -9.33 -7.69 3.13
C MET A 82 -8.15 -8.48 2.57
N TYR A 83 -7.15 -7.76 2.07
CA TYR A 83 -5.89 -8.35 1.65
C TYR A 83 -4.79 -7.77 2.51
N ALA A 84 -3.94 -8.60 3.12
CA ALA A 84 -2.84 -8.11 3.93
C ALA A 84 -1.52 -8.82 3.66
N VAL A 85 -0.44 -8.22 4.16
CA VAL A 85 0.90 -8.79 4.21
C VAL A 85 1.47 -8.56 5.61
N ASP A 86 1.93 -9.64 6.23
CA ASP A 86 2.68 -9.62 7.48
C ASP A 86 4.18 -9.57 7.15
N LEU A 87 4.86 -8.51 7.57
CA LEU A 87 6.27 -8.29 7.28
C LEU A 87 7.19 -8.99 8.28
N ARG A 88 6.64 -9.61 9.33
CA ARG A 88 7.43 -10.37 10.32
C ARG A 88 7.87 -11.72 9.76
N ASP A 89 7.06 -12.31 8.88
CA ASP A 89 7.32 -13.64 8.29
C ASP A 89 7.01 -13.72 6.78
N GLY A 90 6.52 -12.63 6.17
CA GLY A 90 6.28 -12.51 4.73
C GLY A 90 5.03 -13.24 4.22
N HIS A 91 4.12 -13.68 5.10
CA HIS A 91 2.87 -14.27 4.65
C HIS A 91 1.87 -13.21 4.18
N PHE A 92 0.98 -13.62 3.29
CA PHE A 92 -0.15 -12.81 2.85
C PHE A 92 -1.43 -13.32 3.50
N GLU A 93 -2.42 -12.46 3.69
CA GLU A 93 -3.75 -12.85 4.18
C GLU A 93 -4.84 -12.45 3.19
N VAL A 94 -5.85 -13.30 3.03
CA VAL A 94 -7.14 -12.92 2.43
C VAL A 94 -8.24 -13.18 3.46
N ASP A 95 -8.97 -12.14 3.85
CA ASP A 95 -10.02 -12.19 4.87
C ASP A 95 -9.54 -12.89 6.17
N GLY A 96 -8.32 -12.56 6.59
CA GLY A 96 -7.66 -13.10 7.78
C GLY A 96 -7.15 -14.53 7.65
N ARG A 97 -7.14 -15.11 6.42
CA ARG A 97 -6.61 -16.45 6.16
C ARG A 97 -5.21 -16.36 5.54
N PRO A 98 -4.17 -16.89 6.20
CA PRO A 98 -2.81 -16.76 5.72
C PRO A 98 -2.50 -17.70 4.56
N PHE A 99 -1.66 -17.25 3.63
CA PHE A 99 -1.06 -18.03 2.55
C PHE A 99 0.33 -17.49 2.19
N PHE A 100 1.20 -18.37 1.66
CA PHE A 100 2.54 -17.99 1.23
C PHE A 100 2.64 -18.08 -0.30
N VAL A 101 2.99 -16.97 -0.94
CA VAL A 101 3.42 -16.97 -2.35
C VAL A 101 4.85 -17.49 -2.45
N GLN A 102 5.70 -17.05 -1.50
CA GLN A 102 7.07 -17.45 -1.33
C GLN A 102 7.40 -17.38 0.16
N ILE A 103 8.21 -18.30 0.67
CA ILE A 103 8.69 -18.28 2.06
C ILE A 103 9.99 -17.48 2.09
N PRO A 104 10.07 -16.39 2.87
CA PRO A 104 11.33 -15.67 3.04
C PRO A 104 12.40 -16.55 3.72
N PRO A 105 13.69 -16.30 3.44
CA PRO A 105 14.77 -16.91 4.22
C PRO A 105 14.62 -16.61 5.72
N THR A 106 15.02 -17.54 6.59
CA THR A 106 15.03 -17.32 8.03
C THR A 106 15.91 -16.12 8.39
N GLY A 107 15.35 -15.15 9.11
CA GLY A 107 16.05 -13.92 9.51
C GLY A 107 16.15 -12.86 8.41
N ALA A 108 15.44 -13.02 7.28
CA ALA A 108 15.33 -11.97 6.28
C ALA A 108 14.71 -10.70 6.87
N GLN A 109 15.22 -9.54 6.46
CA GLN A 109 14.62 -8.25 6.79
C GLN A 109 13.73 -7.83 5.63
N LEU A 110 12.43 -7.79 5.86
CA LEU A 110 11.44 -7.54 4.82
C LEU A 110 11.07 -6.06 4.81
N ARG A 111 10.98 -5.48 3.61
CA ARG A 111 10.50 -4.12 3.37
C ARG A 111 9.19 -4.17 2.60
N LEU A 112 8.21 -3.37 3.02
CA LEU A 112 6.97 -3.19 2.27
C LEU A 112 7.26 -2.71 0.85
N THR A 113 6.60 -3.33 -0.13
CA THR A 113 6.45 -2.80 -1.47
C THR A 113 4.99 -2.48 -1.67
N TYR A 114 4.63 -1.21 -1.88
CA TYR A 114 3.27 -0.81 -2.22
C TYR A 114 3.27 0.30 -3.26
N PHE A 115 2.43 0.16 -4.29
CA PHE A 115 2.14 1.24 -5.23
C PHE A 115 0.80 1.00 -5.93
N ARG A 116 0.22 2.10 -6.45
CA ARG A 116 -0.99 2.08 -7.29
C ARG A 116 -0.59 2.35 -8.74
N ARG A 117 -1.02 1.51 -9.67
CA ARG A 117 -0.79 1.71 -11.11
C ARG A 117 -2.10 2.14 -11.77
N VAL A 118 -2.17 3.40 -12.17
CA VAL A 118 -3.32 3.94 -12.90
C VAL A 118 -3.07 3.86 -14.40
N ARG A 119 -3.96 3.20 -15.15
CA ARG A 119 -3.97 3.20 -16.62
C ARG A 119 -5.14 4.06 -17.10
N ARG A 120 -4.84 5.07 -17.91
CA ARG A 120 -5.87 5.97 -18.49
C ARG A 120 -6.09 5.62 -19.95
N HIS A 121 -7.35 5.52 -20.33
CA HIS A 121 -7.80 5.19 -21.67
C HIS A 121 -8.23 6.47 -22.39
N PHE A 122 -7.69 6.70 -23.60
CA PHE A 122 -8.00 7.87 -24.40
C PHE A 122 -8.62 7.47 -25.75
N GLN A 123 -9.68 8.16 -26.16
CA GLN A 123 -10.29 8.03 -27.48
C GLN A 123 -10.47 9.42 -28.09
N GLY A 124 -9.86 9.65 -29.27
CA GLY A 124 -9.91 10.97 -29.93
C GLY A 124 -9.29 12.11 -29.12
N GLY A 125 -8.31 11.81 -28.25
CA GLY A 125 -7.69 12.79 -27.35
C GLY A 125 -8.49 13.11 -26.09
N CYS A 126 -9.69 12.53 -25.92
CA CYS A 126 -10.49 12.63 -24.70
C CYS A 126 -10.27 11.40 -23.83
N GLU A 127 -10.10 11.59 -22.52
CA GLU A 127 -10.08 10.50 -21.55
C GLU A 127 -11.48 9.86 -21.48
N VAL A 128 -11.56 8.56 -21.75
CA VAL A 128 -12.81 7.79 -21.77
C VAL A 128 -12.96 6.85 -20.58
N GLY A 129 -11.88 6.62 -19.82
CA GLY A 129 -11.91 5.79 -18.63
C GLY A 129 -10.53 5.63 -18.01
N ALA A 130 -10.49 5.02 -16.83
CA ALA A 130 -9.26 4.67 -16.15
C ALA A 130 -9.44 3.34 -15.38
N GLU A 131 -8.35 2.59 -15.28
CA GLU A 131 -8.21 1.39 -14.44
C GLU A 131 -7.16 1.66 -13.37
N CYS A 132 -7.31 1.07 -12.18
CA CYS A 132 -6.35 1.18 -11.10
C CYS A 132 -5.98 -0.23 -10.61
N GLU A 133 -4.71 -0.60 -10.69
CA GLU A 133 -4.17 -1.82 -10.09
C GLU A 133 -3.48 -1.48 -8.78
N TYR A 134 -3.69 -2.29 -7.75
CA TYR A 134 -3.02 -2.18 -6.47
C TYR A 134 -1.96 -3.27 -6.36
N HIS A 135 -0.73 -2.85 -6.12
CA HIS A 135 0.42 -3.75 -5.97
C HIS A 135 0.88 -3.66 -4.53
N MET A 136 0.88 -4.78 -3.80
CA MET A 136 1.40 -4.85 -2.44
C MET A 136 2.23 -6.11 -2.19
N GLY A 137 3.22 -6.04 -1.32
CA GLY A 137 4.00 -7.19 -0.92
C GLY A 137 5.29 -6.80 -0.22
N TRP A 138 6.34 -7.59 -0.40
CA TRP A 138 7.59 -7.40 0.33
C TRP A 138 8.83 -7.68 -0.51
N LYS A 139 9.95 -7.10 -0.09
CA LYS A 139 11.28 -7.37 -0.63
C LYS A 139 12.25 -7.64 0.53
N ASP A 140 13.06 -8.69 0.42
CA ASP A 140 14.21 -8.87 1.31
C ASP A 140 15.29 -7.84 0.96
N ILE A 141 15.63 -7.00 1.94
CA ILE A 141 16.57 -5.89 1.80
C ILE A 141 17.97 -6.39 1.41
N ASN A 142 18.32 -7.63 1.78
CA ASN A 142 19.67 -8.16 1.63
C ASN A 142 19.87 -9.06 0.40
N SER A 143 18.80 -9.62 -0.19
CA SER A 143 18.93 -10.71 -1.17
C SER A 143 19.18 -10.27 -2.61
N GLY A 144 18.99 -8.99 -2.95
CA GLY A 144 18.98 -8.53 -4.35
C GLY A 144 17.87 -9.15 -5.22
N ALA A 145 17.04 -10.03 -4.66
CA ALA A 145 15.95 -10.71 -5.35
C ALA A 145 14.84 -9.70 -5.72
N PRO A 146 14.03 -10.00 -6.75
CA PRO A 146 12.84 -9.21 -7.05
C PRO A 146 11.85 -9.26 -5.87
N PRO A 147 11.00 -8.23 -5.72
CA PRO A 147 9.94 -8.24 -4.71
C PRO A 147 8.92 -9.35 -4.98
N VAL A 148 8.34 -9.87 -3.90
CA VAL A 148 7.16 -10.74 -3.94
C VAL A 148 5.95 -9.83 -3.84
N THR A 149 5.03 -9.90 -4.81
CA THR A 149 3.93 -8.92 -4.94
C THR A 149 2.62 -9.61 -5.27
N LEU A 150 1.57 -9.24 -4.53
CA LEU A 150 0.17 -9.51 -4.84
C LEU A 150 -0.40 -8.34 -5.66
N ILE A 151 -1.11 -8.66 -6.73
CA ILE A 151 -1.75 -7.70 -7.63
C ILE A 151 -3.26 -7.82 -7.48
N LEU A 152 -3.91 -6.70 -7.18
CA LEU A 152 -5.37 -6.58 -7.08
C LEU A 152 -5.87 -5.65 -8.19
N PHE A 153 -7.01 -6.02 -8.77
CA PHE A 153 -7.67 -5.34 -9.90
C PHE A 153 -8.98 -4.69 -9.45
#